data_AF-A0A7X3RER1-F1
#
_entry.id   AF-A0A7X3RER1-F1
#
_cell.length_a   1.000
_cell.length_b   1.000
_cell.length_c   1.000
_cell.angle_alpha   90.00
_cell.angle_beta   90.00
_cell.angle_gamma   90.00
#
_symmetry.space_group_name_H-M   'P 1'
#
loop_
_entity.id
_entity.type
_entity.pdbx_description
1 polymer ?
#
loop_
_entity_poly.entity_id
_entity_poly.type
_entity_poly.pdbx_seq_one_letter_code
_entity_poly.pdbx_strand_id
1 'polypeptide(L)'
;MRNDDVALIQRTLAGDENAFASLVRKYQQQVHAFARRKIGDFQIAEDITQEAFLQVYQKLETLDDPTLFSQWLYTIANRLCIAWFRKNRLQTEPLEDVRILGIETEPYSRYVASEHAKIAAETQRDLVEKLLTKLKESDRKVITLHYFEEMTSSEIGEFLGVSENTIKSRIRRARQQLKKYESIIREVLGIPIGAEDHYAKDLNGGIQMKLTFERENLLSSLQALQSIVSQRNNTEPILSNVLIQAEGSTIECMATDAEIGIRMKIDGTVKEAGSILVSAEKLVDIVKTWPAEKPIDFATTTDDHVEISGGDSVRKIVGFPDKAFPQFPIVDPEAFAIDGEVLRSVLHKTTFAAATDDVRYFLNGLYFNLLEDRTEVVATDMIQLALTRCEPLKLSEDRDGFIVPLKAIKEIERTFANAPEIRISRIEDQVLFADAETTLTTRLIDGKYPEYDNVIPKSFEGHVVVPKASIMDTTRDIFARANPEAGKICLEINPQQIRISAKTSETDEIHETLAAESGTGSVRIGINAQMLIETLSHIETESVSLAFRNAMTPVVVKPIGEDGHICLLCTMLLDS
;
A
#
# COMPACT_ATOMS: atom_id res chain seq x y z
N MET A 1 3.27 -25.48 13.04
CA MET A 1 4.61 -24.84 12.96
C MET A 1 5.70 -25.54 13.78
N ARG A 2 5.48 -26.00 15.04
CA ARG A 2 6.53 -26.72 15.82
C ARG A 2 7.03 -28.02 15.19
N ASN A 3 6.18 -28.73 14.44
CA ASN A 3 6.56 -30.02 13.81
C ASN A 3 7.60 -29.89 12.68
N ASP A 4 7.65 -28.75 11.98
CA ASP A 4 8.61 -28.55 10.89
C ASP A 4 10.04 -28.32 11.41
N ASP A 5 10.17 -27.64 12.56
CA ASP A 5 11.47 -27.38 13.17
C ASP A 5 12.11 -28.67 13.71
N VAL A 6 11.29 -29.54 14.32
CA VAL A 6 11.75 -30.86 14.78
C VAL A 6 12.27 -31.70 13.61
N ALA A 7 11.57 -31.69 12.47
CA ALA A 7 12.00 -32.42 11.27
C ALA A 7 13.31 -31.85 10.67
N LEU A 8 13.47 -30.51 10.66
CA LEU A 8 14.70 -29.86 10.20
C LEU A 8 15.88 -30.13 11.13
N ILE A 9 15.67 -30.17 12.44
CA ILE A 9 16.72 -30.50 13.42
C ILE A 9 17.16 -31.95 13.26
N GLN A 10 16.22 -32.90 13.14
CA GLN A 10 16.57 -34.31 12.92
C GLN A 10 17.34 -34.54 11.62
N ARG A 11 16.98 -33.83 10.54
CA ARG A 11 17.73 -33.87 9.27
C ARG A 11 19.12 -33.25 9.40
N THR A 12 19.25 -32.17 10.15
CA THR A 12 20.55 -31.55 10.44
C THR A 12 21.47 -32.50 11.21
N LEU A 13 20.94 -33.19 12.23
CA LEU A 13 21.68 -34.22 12.99
C LEU A 13 22.03 -35.45 12.15
N ALA A 14 21.26 -35.73 11.08
CA ALA A 14 21.55 -36.78 10.11
C ALA A 14 22.58 -36.37 9.03
N GLY A 15 23.16 -35.16 9.12
CA GLY A 15 24.23 -34.67 8.24
C GLY A 15 23.75 -33.83 7.05
N ASP A 16 22.49 -33.38 7.01
CA ASP A 16 21.97 -32.50 5.96
C ASP A 16 22.24 -31.02 6.30
N GLU A 17 23.33 -30.46 5.76
CA GLU A 17 23.72 -29.06 5.98
C GLU A 17 22.67 -28.04 5.48
N ASN A 18 21.85 -28.41 4.47
CA ASN A 18 20.81 -27.53 3.93
C ASN A 18 19.60 -27.39 4.88
N ALA A 19 19.39 -28.39 5.74
CA ALA A 19 18.32 -28.34 6.74
C ALA A 19 18.58 -27.25 7.78
N PHE A 20 19.84 -27.04 8.18
CA PHE A 20 20.20 -25.97 9.11
C PHE A 20 20.06 -24.58 8.48
N ALA A 21 20.44 -24.42 7.21
CA ALA A 21 20.28 -23.14 6.50
C ALA A 21 18.81 -22.67 6.46
N SER A 22 17.85 -23.60 6.44
CA SER A 22 16.41 -23.30 6.52
C SER A 22 16.01 -22.78 7.90
N LEU A 23 16.60 -23.32 8.98
CA LEU A 23 16.41 -22.80 10.34
C LEU A 23 17.03 -21.41 10.50
N VAL A 24 18.20 -21.15 9.92
CA VAL A 24 18.85 -19.84 9.93
C VAL A 24 17.95 -18.80 9.24
N ARG A 25 17.51 -19.06 7.99
CA ARG A 25 16.64 -18.11 7.27
C ARG A 25 15.36 -17.77 8.02
N LYS A 26 14.78 -18.75 8.73
CA LYS A 26 13.55 -18.58 9.50
C LYS A 26 13.75 -17.69 10.72
N TYR A 27 14.86 -17.85 11.45
CA TYR A 27 15.05 -17.19 12.76
C TYR A 27 16.03 -16.01 12.74
N GLN A 28 16.82 -15.81 11.67
CA GLN A 28 17.90 -14.81 11.63
C GLN A 28 17.42 -13.37 11.85
N GLN A 29 16.34 -12.96 11.18
CA GLN A 29 15.81 -11.60 11.32
C GLN A 29 15.33 -11.32 12.75
N GLN A 30 14.71 -12.30 13.40
CA GLN A 30 14.15 -12.17 14.75
C GLN A 30 15.27 -12.15 15.81
N VAL A 31 16.28 -13.02 15.69
CA VAL A 31 17.45 -13.04 16.58
C VAL A 31 18.27 -11.75 16.41
N HIS A 32 18.42 -11.25 15.18
CA HIS A 32 19.08 -9.98 14.91
C HIS A 32 18.35 -8.79 15.54
N ALA A 33 17.03 -8.72 15.38
CA ALA A 33 16.21 -7.71 16.04
C ALA A 33 16.35 -7.78 17.58
N PHE A 34 16.38 -8.99 18.15
CA PHE A 34 16.59 -9.22 19.58
C PHE A 34 17.97 -8.74 20.07
N ALA A 35 19.04 -9.06 19.36
CA ALA A 35 20.40 -8.61 19.70
C ALA A 35 20.53 -7.09 19.56
N ARG A 36 19.96 -6.50 18.49
CA ARG A 36 19.99 -5.06 18.24
C ARG A 36 19.26 -4.27 19.31
N ARG A 37 18.08 -4.71 19.76
CA ARG A 37 17.35 -4.07 20.89
C ARG A 37 18.14 -4.09 22.20
N LYS A 38 19.05 -5.06 22.37
CA LYS A 38 19.90 -5.13 23.55
C LYS A 38 21.13 -4.25 23.43
N ILE A 39 21.75 -4.19 22.26
CA ILE A 39 23.10 -3.63 22.06
C ILE A 39 23.09 -2.22 21.46
N GLY A 40 22.05 -1.86 20.72
CA GLY A 40 21.89 -0.57 20.05
C GLY A 40 22.61 -0.48 18.69
N ASP A 41 23.75 -1.13 18.54
CA ASP A 41 24.55 -1.12 17.30
C ASP A 41 24.13 -2.24 16.32
N PHE A 42 23.93 -1.88 15.05
CA PHE A 42 23.51 -2.79 13.99
C PHE A 42 24.59 -3.83 13.65
N GLN A 43 25.84 -3.39 13.47
CA GLN A 43 26.92 -4.27 13.01
C GLN A 43 27.28 -5.29 14.08
N ILE A 44 27.28 -4.86 15.34
CA ILE A 44 27.57 -5.74 16.48
C ILE A 44 26.42 -6.73 16.71
N ALA A 45 25.16 -6.30 16.51
CA ALA A 45 24.02 -7.19 16.58
C ALA A 45 24.07 -8.26 15.48
N GLU A 46 24.54 -7.91 14.29
CA GLU A 46 24.78 -8.84 13.18
C GLU A 46 25.84 -9.87 13.56
N ASP A 47 26.99 -9.44 14.08
CA ASP A 47 28.07 -10.34 14.53
C ASP A 47 27.59 -11.33 15.60
N ILE A 48 26.83 -10.86 16.59
CA ILE A 48 26.30 -11.71 17.65
C ILE A 48 25.24 -12.67 17.14
N THR A 49 24.46 -12.27 16.14
CA THR A 49 23.48 -13.15 15.50
C THR A 49 24.17 -14.28 14.77
N GLN A 50 25.21 -13.98 13.99
CA GLN A 50 26.01 -14.99 13.30
C GLN A 50 26.68 -15.95 14.29
N GLU A 51 27.29 -15.41 15.36
CA GLU A 51 27.91 -16.22 16.43
C GLU A 51 26.88 -17.09 17.18
N ALA A 52 25.65 -16.60 17.39
CA ALA A 52 24.59 -17.38 18.02
C ALA A 52 24.22 -18.61 17.18
N PHE A 53 24.04 -18.45 15.86
CA PHE A 53 23.75 -19.58 14.98
C PHE A 53 24.92 -20.55 14.87
N LEU A 54 26.16 -20.05 14.89
CA LEU A 54 27.35 -20.92 14.92
C LEU A 54 27.39 -21.77 16.18
N GLN A 55 27.14 -21.19 17.36
CA GLN A 55 27.09 -21.95 18.62
C GLN A 55 25.93 -22.92 18.70
N VAL A 56 24.78 -22.56 18.12
CA VAL A 56 23.62 -23.44 17.99
C VAL A 56 23.95 -24.63 17.10
N TYR A 57 24.60 -24.42 15.96
CA TYR A 57 25.02 -25.50 15.07
C TYR A 57 25.97 -26.47 15.76
N GLN A 58 27.00 -25.94 16.44
CA GLN A 58 28.01 -26.76 17.13
C GLN A 58 27.46 -27.55 18.31
N LYS A 59 26.39 -27.07 18.96
CA LYS A 59 25.81 -27.69 20.16
C LYS A 59 24.48 -28.36 19.89
N LEU A 60 24.06 -28.46 18.63
CA LEU A 60 22.71 -28.92 18.28
C LEU A 60 22.42 -30.33 18.81
N GLU A 61 23.45 -31.18 18.87
CA GLU A 61 23.41 -32.52 19.45
C GLU A 61 23.11 -32.56 20.96
N THR A 62 23.29 -31.44 21.67
CA THR A 62 23.07 -31.32 23.12
C THR A 62 21.64 -30.87 23.48
N LEU A 63 20.78 -30.65 22.48
CA LEU A 63 19.39 -30.25 22.69
C LEU A 63 18.52 -31.47 23.00
N ASP A 64 18.15 -31.64 24.27
CA ASP A 64 17.33 -32.78 24.75
C ASP A 64 15.90 -32.79 24.17
N ASP A 65 15.29 -31.61 23.97
CA ASP A 65 13.95 -31.45 23.41
C ASP A 65 13.96 -30.51 22.18
N PRO A 66 13.83 -31.08 20.95
CA PRO A 66 13.79 -30.31 19.71
C PRO A 66 12.64 -29.30 19.62
N THR A 67 11.55 -29.45 20.40
CA THR A 67 10.43 -28.50 20.39
C THR A 67 10.77 -27.16 21.04
N LEU A 68 11.86 -27.11 21.83
CA LEU A 68 12.34 -25.93 22.54
C LEU A 68 13.49 -25.21 21.79
N PHE A 69 13.73 -25.56 20.53
CA PHE A 69 14.84 -25.00 19.74
C PHE A 69 14.86 -23.47 19.70
N SER A 70 13.72 -22.82 19.47
CA SER A 70 13.64 -21.36 19.45
C SER A 70 14.02 -20.75 20.81
N GLN A 71 13.53 -21.31 21.90
CA GLN A 71 13.86 -20.89 23.27
C GLN A 71 15.35 -21.08 23.60
N TRP A 72 15.93 -22.18 23.11
CA TRP A 72 17.35 -22.48 23.28
C TRP A 72 18.24 -21.52 22.48
N LEU A 73 17.88 -21.20 21.23
CA LEU A 73 18.54 -20.20 20.38
C LEU A 73 18.55 -18.81 21.03
N TYR A 74 17.40 -18.35 21.55
CA TYR A 74 17.33 -17.06 22.25
C TYR A 74 18.14 -17.03 23.55
N THR A 75 18.29 -18.18 24.23
CA THR A 75 19.13 -18.28 25.43
C THR A 75 20.61 -18.07 25.08
N ILE A 76 21.08 -18.63 23.97
CA ILE A 76 22.45 -18.47 23.48
C ILE A 76 22.69 -17.02 23.03
N ALA A 77 21.78 -16.46 22.22
CA ALA A 77 21.86 -15.06 21.78
C ALA A 77 21.91 -14.07 22.96
N ASN A 78 21.09 -14.29 24.00
CA ASN A 78 21.09 -13.46 25.20
C ASN A 78 22.41 -13.54 25.98
N ARG A 79 23.02 -14.73 26.08
CA ARG A 79 24.32 -14.91 26.75
C ARG A 79 25.42 -14.17 26.02
N LEU A 80 25.43 -14.21 24.68
CA LEU A 80 26.38 -13.46 23.84
C LEU A 80 26.23 -11.94 24.00
N CYS A 81 24.99 -11.44 24.01
CA CYS A 81 24.73 -10.02 24.29
C CYS A 81 25.29 -9.60 25.66
N ILE A 82 25.06 -10.39 26.71
CA ILE A 82 25.59 -10.11 28.06
C ILE A 82 27.12 -10.17 28.08
N ALA A 83 27.73 -11.12 27.37
CA ALA A 83 29.18 -11.23 27.28
C ALA A 83 29.80 -10.00 26.59
N TRP A 84 29.19 -9.52 25.51
CA TRP A 84 29.59 -8.28 24.84
C TRP A 84 29.51 -7.08 25.77
N PHE A 85 28.39 -6.91 26.50
CA PHE A 85 28.26 -5.83 27.49
C PHE A 85 29.31 -5.88 28.60
N ARG A 86 29.69 -7.08 29.05
CA ARG A 86 30.75 -7.23 30.06
C ARG A 86 32.13 -6.82 29.52
N LYS A 87 32.38 -7.02 28.23
CA LYS A 87 33.65 -6.68 27.56
C LYS A 87 33.76 -5.20 27.22
N ASN A 88 32.65 -4.55 26.85
CA ASN A 88 32.64 -3.18 26.30
C ASN A 88 32.26 -2.07 27.31
N ARG A 89 32.01 -2.39 28.59
CA ARG A 89 31.58 -1.41 29.61
C ARG A 89 32.75 -0.60 30.24
N LEU A 90 33.98 -0.74 29.76
CA LEU A 90 35.14 0.00 30.28
C LEU A 90 35.90 0.69 29.15
N GLN A 91 35.41 1.84 28.68
CA GLN A 91 36.20 2.96 28.13
C GLN A 91 35.25 4.12 27.76
N THR A 92 35.46 5.30 28.35
CA THR A 92 34.87 6.57 27.88
C THR A 92 35.99 7.60 27.79
N GLU A 93 36.22 8.16 26.62
CA GLU A 93 36.97 9.41 26.42
C GLU A 93 36.17 10.41 25.57
N PRO A 94 36.42 11.73 25.70
CA PRO A 94 35.57 12.80 25.19
C PRO A 94 35.84 13.10 23.71
N LEU A 95 34.78 13.48 22.97
CA LEU A 95 34.87 13.93 21.57
C LEU A 95 35.32 15.41 21.49
N GLU A 96 36.58 15.63 21.13
CA GLU A 96 37.04 16.86 20.49
C GLU A 96 37.73 16.50 19.17
N ASP A 97 37.60 17.40 18.18
CA ASP A 97 38.10 17.37 16.80
C ASP A 97 37.35 16.57 15.72
N VAL A 98 36.36 17.23 15.08
CA VAL A 98 36.24 17.18 13.61
C VAL A 98 36.08 18.60 13.06
N ARG A 99 37.06 19.02 12.22
CA ARG A 99 37.02 20.27 11.46
C ARG A 99 36.00 20.17 10.33
N ILE A 100 35.17 21.21 10.21
CA ILE A 100 34.24 21.42 9.10
C ILE A 100 35.00 21.95 7.89
N LEU A 101 34.95 21.24 6.76
CA LEU A 101 35.32 21.77 5.45
C LEU A 101 34.30 21.34 4.39
N GLY A 102 33.77 22.34 3.67
CA GLY A 102 33.40 22.25 2.25
C GLY A 102 31.98 21.81 1.93
N ILE A 103 31.07 22.78 1.76
CA ILE A 103 29.74 22.61 1.16
C ILE A 103 29.87 22.76 -0.37
N GLU A 104 29.47 21.75 -1.12
CA GLU A 104 28.91 21.89 -2.48
C GLU A 104 27.48 21.33 -2.48
N THR A 105 26.62 21.97 -3.26
CA THR A 105 25.15 21.92 -3.25
C THR A 105 24.56 20.69 -3.95
N GLU A 106 23.51 20.11 -3.33
CA GLU A 106 22.68 18.93 -3.66
C GLU A 106 23.30 17.53 -3.48
N PRO A 107 22.68 16.60 -2.70
CA PRO A 107 21.24 16.40 -2.49
C PRO A 107 20.78 16.69 -1.05
N TYR A 108 20.30 17.90 -0.78
CA TYR A 108 19.82 18.29 0.56
C TYR A 108 18.40 17.75 0.83
N SER A 109 17.53 17.62 -0.17
CA SER A 109 16.14 17.15 0.00
C SER A 109 16.03 15.65 0.32
N ARG A 110 16.89 14.81 -0.28
CA ARG A 110 16.95 13.37 0.01
C ARG A 110 17.59 13.09 1.38
N TYR A 111 18.51 13.96 1.82
CA TYR A 111 19.07 13.90 3.17
C TYR A 111 18.04 14.37 4.20
N VAL A 112 17.32 15.48 3.98
CA VAL A 112 16.30 16.00 4.91
C VAL A 112 15.07 15.10 5.02
N ALA A 113 14.60 14.45 3.95
CA ALA A 113 13.47 13.52 4.03
C ALA A 113 13.85 12.17 4.68
N SER A 114 15.05 11.66 4.37
CA SER A 114 15.57 10.45 5.03
C SER A 114 15.99 10.71 6.48
N GLU A 115 16.47 11.93 6.80
CA GLU A 115 16.70 12.39 8.17
C GLU A 115 15.40 12.69 8.89
N HIS A 116 14.36 13.29 8.31
CA HIS A 116 13.10 13.51 9.03
C HIS A 116 12.37 12.19 9.34
N ALA A 117 12.41 11.21 8.43
CA ALA A 117 11.90 9.86 8.70
C ALA A 117 12.78 9.08 9.70
N LYS A 118 14.11 9.25 9.65
CA LYS A 118 15.03 8.69 10.66
C LYS A 118 14.89 9.36 12.01
N ILE A 119 14.86 10.69 12.08
CA ILE A 119 14.68 11.53 13.26
C ILE A 119 13.31 11.26 13.88
N ALA A 120 12.23 11.13 13.11
CA ALA A 120 10.92 10.75 13.66
C ALA A 120 10.92 9.33 14.23
N ALA A 121 11.51 8.36 13.51
CA ALA A 121 11.66 6.98 13.99
C ALA A 121 12.65 6.87 15.17
N GLU A 122 13.69 7.69 15.23
CA GLU A 122 14.69 7.76 16.30
C GLU A 122 14.11 8.49 17.52
N THR A 123 13.31 9.54 17.33
CA THR A 123 12.62 10.24 18.43
C THR A 123 11.53 9.35 19.04
N GLN A 124 10.80 8.59 18.22
CA GLN A 124 9.85 7.58 18.68
C GLN A 124 10.55 6.41 19.39
N ARG A 125 11.68 5.91 18.85
CA ARG A 125 12.48 4.84 19.48
C ARG A 125 13.09 5.30 20.79
N ASP A 126 13.68 6.48 20.85
CA ASP A 126 14.23 7.10 22.05
C ASP A 126 13.16 7.28 23.13
N LEU A 127 11.95 7.68 22.74
CA LEU A 127 10.84 7.81 23.67
C LEU A 127 10.41 6.44 24.21
N VAL A 128 10.24 5.44 23.34
CA VAL A 128 9.89 4.08 23.75
C VAL A 128 10.96 3.51 24.68
N GLU A 129 12.25 3.71 24.39
CA GLU A 129 13.35 3.32 25.28
C GLU A 129 13.34 4.10 26.61
N LYS A 130 13.13 5.42 26.58
CA LYS A 130 12.97 6.25 27.80
C LYS A 130 11.76 5.83 28.63
N LEU A 131 10.67 5.35 28.02
CA LEU A 131 9.47 4.88 28.72
C LEU A 131 9.65 3.47 29.27
N LEU A 132 10.26 2.57 28.49
CA LEU A 132 10.59 1.22 28.94
C LEU A 132 11.62 1.26 30.08
N THR A 133 12.56 2.21 30.08
CA THR A 133 13.50 2.40 31.21
C THR A 133 12.81 2.80 32.52
N LYS A 134 11.63 3.42 32.48
CA LYS A 134 10.80 3.71 33.67
C LYS A 134 10.09 2.48 34.24
N LEU A 135 10.01 1.38 33.48
CA LEU A 135 9.48 0.11 33.95
C LEU A 135 10.56 -0.70 34.68
N LYS A 136 10.13 -1.40 35.73
CA LYS A 136 10.97 -2.40 36.41
C LYS A 136 11.38 -3.48 35.41
N GLU A 137 12.59 -4.03 35.58
CA GLU A 137 13.15 -5.03 34.65
C GLU A 137 12.20 -6.23 34.43
N SER A 138 11.50 -6.68 35.47
CA SER A 138 10.51 -7.76 35.40
C SER A 138 9.27 -7.42 34.56
N ASP A 139 8.87 -6.15 34.56
CA ASP A 139 7.65 -5.66 33.92
C ASP A 139 7.95 -5.31 32.45
N ARG A 140 9.15 -4.76 32.18
CA ARG A 140 9.69 -4.51 30.84
C ARG A 140 9.82 -5.79 30.03
N LYS A 141 10.41 -6.85 30.61
CA LYS A 141 10.58 -8.15 29.95
C LYS A 141 9.25 -8.72 29.51
N VAL A 142 8.24 -8.65 30.37
CA VAL A 142 6.90 -9.20 30.09
C VAL A 142 6.18 -8.41 29.00
N ILE A 143 6.24 -7.07 29.01
CA ILE A 143 5.66 -6.27 27.90
C ILE A 143 6.39 -6.55 26.59
N THR A 144 7.71 -6.70 26.63
CA THR A 144 8.51 -6.97 25.41
C THR A 144 8.09 -8.30 24.80
N LEU A 145 8.07 -9.38 25.59
CA LEU A 145 7.70 -10.72 25.10
C LEU A 145 6.23 -10.81 24.67
N HIS A 146 5.33 -10.08 25.33
CA HIS A 146 3.91 -10.15 25.02
C HIS A 146 3.52 -9.38 23.76
N TYR A 147 4.07 -8.18 23.56
CA TYR A 147 3.65 -7.29 22.47
C TYR A 147 4.58 -7.32 21.26
N PHE A 148 5.87 -7.55 21.46
CA PHE A 148 6.84 -7.54 20.36
C PHE A 148 7.19 -8.94 19.87
N GLU A 149 6.97 -9.97 20.70
CA GLU A 149 7.24 -11.37 20.35
C GLU A 149 5.95 -12.22 20.31
N GLU A 150 4.78 -11.58 20.44
CA GLU A 150 3.43 -12.18 20.38
C GLU A 150 3.21 -13.40 21.30
N MET A 151 4.02 -13.54 22.36
CA MET A 151 3.92 -14.69 23.25
C MET A 151 2.66 -14.59 24.14
N THR A 152 2.01 -15.73 24.34
CA THR A 152 0.87 -15.82 25.26
C THR A 152 1.32 -15.69 26.71
N SER A 153 0.41 -15.27 27.60
CA SER A 153 0.73 -15.17 29.04
C SER A 153 1.19 -16.50 29.66
N SER A 154 0.73 -17.63 29.11
CA SER A 154 1.14 -18.98 29.52
C SER A 154 2.59 -19.26 29.12
N GLU A 155 2.95 -19.00 27.86
CA GLU A 155 4.31 -19.21 27.34
C GLU A 155 5.34 -18.30 28.01
N ILE A 156 4.96 -17.05 28.30
CA ILE A 156 5.82 -16.12 29.06
C ILE A 156 6.01 -16.62 30.50
N GLY A 157 4.98 -17.24 31.09
CA GLY A 157 5.04 -17.82 32.42
C GLY A 157 6.03 -18.97 32.50
N GLU A 158 5.96 -19.90 31.56
CA GLU A 158 6.92 -21.00 31.40
C GLU A 158 8.34 -20.48 31.13
N PHE A 159 8.48 -19.50 30.24
CA PHE A 159 9.76 -18.90 29.87
C PHE A 159 10.46 -18.18 31.04
N LEU A 160 9.70 -17.48 31.88
CA LEU A 160 10.24 -16.71 33.01
C LEU A 160 10.21 -17.48 34.35
N GLY A 161 9.73 -18.73 34.36
CA GLY A 161 9.61 -19.55 35.57
C GLY A 161 8.65 -18.99 36.61
N VAL A 162 7.56 -18.33 36.18
CA VAL A 162 6.56 -17.70 37.05
C VAL A 162 5.14 -18.05 36.60
N SER A 163 4.16 -18.00 37.51
CA SER A 163 2.78 -18.35 37.15
C SER A 163 2.16 -17.40 36.13
N GLU A 164 1.28 -17.91 35.27
CA GLU A 164 0.53 -17.12 34.27
C GLU A 164 -0.19 -15.92 34.90
N ASN A 165 -0.77 -16.09 36.09
CA ASN A 165 -1.41 -15.02 36.85
C ASN A 165 -0.43 -13.90 37.24
N THR A 166 0.83 -14.25 37.51
CA THR A 166 1.90 -13.27 37.77
C THR A 166 2.25 -12.49 36.50
N ILE A 167 2.23 -13.13 35.33
CA ILE A 167 2.45 -12.48 34.03
C ILE A 167 1.32 -11.49 33.71
N LYS A 168 0.06 -11.92 33.81
CA LYS A 168 -1.11 -11.05 33.61
C LYS A 168 -1.09 -9.84 34.54
N SER A 169 -0.72 -10.04 35.81
CA SER A 169 -0.56 -8.96 36.79
C SER A 169 0.57 -7.98 36.42
N ARG A 170 1.71 -8.49 35.93
CA ARG A 170 2.84 -7.67 35.49
C ARG A 170 2.52 -6.88 34.22
N ILE A 171 1.83 -7.46 33.23
CA ILE A 171 1.32 -6.74 32.05
C ILE A 171 0.41 -5.58 32.48
N ARG A 172 -0.57 -5.87 33.34
CA ARG A 172 -1.52 -4.85 33.83
C ARG A 172 -0.81 -3.70 34.54
N ARG A 173 0.14 -4.03 35.43
CA ARG A 173 0.92 -3.05 36.18
C ARG A 173 1.80 -2.20 35.26
N ALA A 174 2.42 -2.82 34.26
CA ALA A 174 3.28 -2.14 33.31
C ALA A 174 2.48 -1.17 32.43
N ARG A 175 1.30 -1.59 31.91
CA ARG A 175 0.34 -0.71 31.21
C ARG A 175 -0.07 0.49 32.07
N GLN A 176 -0.40 0.25 33.34
CA GLN A 176 -0.83 1.30 34.26
C GLN A 176 0.29 2.31 34.59
N GLN A 177 1.55 1.88 34.62
CA GLN A 177 2.69 2.79 34.79
C GLN A 177 3.00 3.59 33.52
N LEU A 178 2.91 2.98 32.34
CA LEU A 178 3.08 3.69 31.07
C LEU A 178 1.98 4.73 30.84
N LYS A 179 0.75 4.45 31.30
CA LYS A 179 -0.37 5.41 31.27
C LYS A 179 -0.08 6.73 32.00
N LYS A 180 0.82 6.75 32.99
CA LYS A 180 1.19 8.00 33.67
C LYS A 180 2.02 8.96 32.81
N TYR A 181 2.59 8.45 31.72
CA TYR A 181 3.36 9.23 30.75
C TYR A 181 2.55 9.48 29.47
N GLU A 182 1.24 9.23 29.51
CA GLU A 182 0.30 9.40 28.40
C GLU A 182 0.33 10.81 27.79
N SER A 183 0.54 11.86 28.60
CA SER A 183 0.67 13.24 28.10
C SER A 183 1.92 13.42 27.22
N ILE A 184 3.07 12.90 27.66
CA ILE A 184 4.34 12.97 26.92
C ILE A 184 4.26 12.12 25.65
N ILE A 185 3.59 10.96 25.72
CA ILE A 185 3.34 10.09 24.56
C ILE A 185 2.47 10.81 23.53
N ARG A 186 1.40 11.50 23.96
CA ARG A 186 0.49 12.25 23.08
C ARG A 186 1.17 13.45 22.41
N GLU A 187 2.01 14.18 23.14
CA GLU A 187 2.75 15.34 22.62
C GLU A 187 3.77 14.94 21.55
N VAL A 188 4.54 13.86 21.78
CA VAL A 188 5.56 13.39 20.82
C VAL A 188 4.95 12.66 19.61
N LEU A 189 3.76 12.05 19.76
CA LEU A 189 3.02 11.43 18.66
C LEU A 189 2.15 12.43 17.86
N GLY A 190 2.20 13.73 18.17
CA GLY A 190 1.46 14.75 17.43
C GLY A 190 -0.06 14.69 17.60
N ILE A 191 -0.56 14.11 18.71
CA ILE A 191 -1.99 14.00 18.98
C ILE A 191 -2.47 15.32 19.63
N PRO A 192 -3.41 16.08 19.01
CA PRO A 192 -3.84 17.37 19.54
C PRO A 192 -4.49 17.27 20.94
N ILE A 193 -4.18 18.22 21.81
CA ILE A 193 -4.78 18.37 23.15
C ILE A 193 -6.11 19.11 22.98
N GLY A 194 -7.23 18.38 22.96
CA GLY A 194 -8.55 18.99 22.82
C GLY A 194 -9.78 18.08 23.00
N ALA A 195 -9.61 16.88 23.55
CA ALA A 195 -10.74 15.98 23.81
C ALA A 195 -10.75 15.57 25.29
N GLU A 196 -11.15 16.50 26.17
CA GLU A 196 -11.65 16.14 27.50
C GLU A 196 -13.18 16.23 27.51
N ASP A 197 -13.76 15.27 28.24
CA ASP A 197 -15.14 15.18 28.76
C ASP A 197 -16.27 14.66 27.86
N HIS A 198 -16.23 13.35 27.58
CA HIS A 198 -17.46 12.53 27.42
C HIS A 198 -17.48 11.20 28.20
N TYR A 199 -16.47 10.90 29.02
CA TYR A 199 -16.44 9.65 29.82
C TYR A 199 -16.57 9.92 31.33
N ALA A 200 -17.74 10.40 31.73
CA ALA A 200 -18.18 10.35 33.12
C ALA A 200 -19.63 9.85 33.18
N LYS A 201 -19.79 8.53 32.94
CA LYS A 201 -20.93 7.60 33.15
C LYS A 201 -20.60 6.39 32.27
N ASP A 202 -20.51 5.13 32.68
CA ASP A 202 -21.01 4.42 33.84
C ASP A 202 -20.05 3.27 34.16
N LEU A 203 -19.70 3.13 35.44
CA LEU A 203 -19.06 1.93 36.00
C LEU A 203 -20.17 0.95 36.39
N ASN A 204 -20.77 0.28 35.42
CA ASN A 204 -21.57 -0.93 35.59
C ASN A 204 -21.67 -1.66 34.25
N GLY A 205 -21.41 -2.96 34.23
CA GLY A 205 -21.22 -3.76 33.02
C GLY A 205 -22.36 -3.68 31.98
N GLY A 206 -21.96 -3.64 30.71
CA GLY A 206 -22.84 -3.88 29.55
C GLY A 206 -22.86 -2.75 28.52
N ILE A 207 -21.87 -2.72 27.63
CA ILE A 207 -22.06 -2.17 26.28
C ILE A 207 -21.82 -3.35 25.35
N GLN A 208 -22.89 -3.90 24.79
CA GLN A 208 -22.82 -4.88 23.70
C GLN A 208 -23.42 -4.20 22.48
N MET A 209 -22.64 -4.04 21.43
CA MET A 209 -23.16 -3.63 20.13
C MET A 209 -23.91 -4.81 19.54
N LYS A 210 -25.09 -4.58 18.97
CA LYS A 210 -25.90 -5.60 18.28
C LYS A 210 -26.42 -5.06 16.97
N LEU A 211 -25.97 -5.68 15.87
CA LEU A 211 -26.33 -5.32 14.51
C LEU A 211 -26.91 -6.53 13.79
N THR A 212 -27.75 -6.27 12.80
CA THR A 212 -28.24 -7.30 11.88
C THR A 212 -28.01 -6.84 10.44
N PHE A 213 -27.42 -7.69 9.62
CA PHE A 213 -27.14 -7.41 8.22
C PHE A 213 -27.77 -8.43 7.28
N GLU A 214 -28.08 -7.99 6.07
CA GLU A 214 -28.24 -8.90 4.93
C GLU A 214 -26.87 -9.30 4.39
N ARG A 215 -26.70 -10.57 4.02
CA ARG A 215 -25.39 -11.11 3.64
C ARG A 215 -24.80 -10.40 2.43
N GLU A 216 -25.59 -10.16 1.37
CA GLU A 216 -25.07 -9.59 0.11
C GLU A 216 -24.55 -8.17 0.30
N ASN A 217 -25.31 -7.32 1.00
CA ASN A 217 -24.93 -5.93 1.30
C ASN A 217 -23.68 -5.86 2.19
N LEU A 218 -23.60 -6.73 3.20
CA LEU A 218 -22.42 -6.79 4.06
C LEU A 218 -21.20 -7.30 3.29
N LEU A 219 -21.36 -8.33 2.46
CA LEU A 219 -20.24 -8.94 1.73
C LEU A 219 -19.61 -7.97 0.74
N SER A 220 -20.40 -7.28 -0.08
CA SER A 220 -19.89 -6.32 -1.06
C SER A 220 -19.12 -5.19 -0.39
N SER A 221 -19.66 -4.63 0.69
CA SER A 221 -19.04 -3.57 1.50
C SER A 221 -17.73 -4.04 2.14
N LEU A 222 -17.71 -5.24 2.73
CA LEU A 222 -16.49 -5.78 3.34
C LEU A 222 -15.40 -6.12 2.31
N GLN A 223 -15.75 -6.55 1.10
CA GLN A 223 -14.79 -6.72 0.02
C GLN A 223 -14.20 -5.39 -0.45
N ALA A 224 -14.99 -4.31 -0.41
CA ALA A 224 -14.51 -2.97 -0.67
C ALA A 224 -13.49 -2.52 0.40
N LEU A 225 -13.82 -2.69 1.68
CA LEU A 225 -12.95 -2.39 2.82
C LEU A 225 -11.67 -3.24 2.82
N GLN A 226 -11.77 -4.54 2.52
CA GLN A 226 -10.64 -5.48 2.53
C GLN A 226 -9.57 -5.14 1.50
N SER A 227 -9.92 -4.61 0.32
CA SER A 227 -8.93 -4.32 -0.71
C SER A 227 -7.98 -3.19 -0.31
N ILE A 228 -8.44 -2.23 0.50
CA ILE A 228 -7.61 -1.15 1.06
C ILE A 228 -6.52 -1.72 1.96
N VAL A 229 -6.91 -2.60 2.90
CA VAL A 229 -6.06 -3.08 4.01
C VAL A 229 -5.27 -4.36 3.70
N SER A 230 -5.10 -4.72 2.42
CA SER A 230 -4.51 -6.00 2.05
C SER A 230 -3.10 -6.20 2.65
N GLN A 231 -2.86 -7.35 3.29
CA GLN A 231 -1.72 -7.57 4.20
C GLN A 231 -0.33 -7.56 3.56
N ARG A 232 -0.20 -7.56 2.23
CA ARG A 232 1.12 -7.75 1.59
C ARG A 232 2.17 -6.72 2.01
N ASN A 233 1.73 -5.51 2.41
CA ASN A 233 2.61 -4.38 2.71
C ASN A 233 2.39 -3.77 4.10
N ASN A 234 1.50 -4.34 4.94
CA ASN A 234 1.07 -3.66 6.15
C ASN A 234 1.97 -4.03 7.34
N THR A 235 2.75 -3.07 7.83
CA THR A 235 3.67 -3.24 8.96
C THR A 235 3.00 -3.06 10.32
N GLU A 236 1.78 -2.49 10.36
CA GLU A 236 1.00 -2.28 11.58
C GLU A 236 -0.22 -3.21 11.62
N PRO A 237 -0.26 -4.21 12.52
CA PRO A 237 -1.36 -5.18 12.58
C PRO A 237 -2.74 -4.55 12.77
N ILE A 238 -2.83 -3.37 13.41
CA ILE A 238 -4.10 -2.67 13.63
C ILE A 238 -4.76 -2.22 12.33
N LEU A 239 -3.95 -1.88 11.32
CA LEU A 239 -4.39 -1.42 10.00
C LEU A 239 -4.88 -2.56 9.10
N SER A 240 -4.77 -3.82 9.54
CA SER A 240 -5.39 -4.97 8.87
C SER A 240 -6.86 -5.20 9.26
N ASN A 241 -7.39 -4.34 10.14
CA ASN A 241 -8.75 -4.41 10.67
C ASN A 241 -9.68 -3.37 10.01
N VAL A 242 -10.96 -3.66 10.05
CA VAL A 242 -12.07 -2.75 9.77
C VAL A 242 -12.63 -2.25 11.09
N LEU A 243 -12.81 -0.94 11.22
CA LEU A 243 -13.60 -0.34 12.28
C LEU A 243 -15.07 -0.45 11.89
N ILE A 244 -15.90 -1.00 12.76
CA ILE A 244 -17.37 -1.02 12.63
C ILE A 244 -17.92 -0.14 13.74
N GLN A 245 -18.68 0.88 13.38
CA GLN A 245 -19.28 1.84 14.30
C GLN A 245 -20.78 1.96 14.01
N ALA A 246 -21.58 1.85 15.05
CA ALA A 246 -23.03 1.98 14.96
C ALA A 246 -23.52 3.05 15.93
N GLU A 247 -24.12 4.10 15.38
CA GLU A 247 -24.69 5.23 16.13
C GLU A 247 -26.09 5.57 15.61
N GLY A 248 -27.04 5.66 16.53
CA GLY A 248 -28.45 5.85 16.14
C GLY A 248 -28.94 4.70 15.26
N SER A 249 -29.29 5.03 14.01
CA SER A 249 -29.71 4.05 12.99
C SER A 249 -28.66 3.79 11.91
N THR A 250 -27.47 4.40 12.02
CA THR A 250 -26.44 4.37 10.99
C THR A 250 -25.32 3.41 11.40
N ILE A 251 -24.85 2.62 10.44
CA ILE A 251 -23.69 1.76 10.58
C ILE A 251 -22.64 2.26 9.60
N GLU A 252 -21.47 2.63 10.11
CA GLU A 252 -20.32 3.05 9.32
C GLU A 252 -19.17 2.06 9.52
N CYS A 253 -18.48 1.76 8.43
CA CYS A 253 -17.28 0.95 8.44
C CYS A 253 -16.11 1.72 7.85
N MET A 254 -14.94 1.58 8.46
CA MET A 254 -13.72 2.27 8.05
C MET A 254 -12.55 1.31 7.94
N ALA A 255 -11.70 1.50 6.93
CA ALA A 255 -10.50 0.72 6.72
C ALA A 255 -9.39 1.62 6.13
N THR A 256 -8.14 1.42 6.52
CA THR A 256 -7.01 2.21 6.00
C THR A 256 -5.68 1.47 6.16
N ASP A 257 -4.78 1.68 5.21
CA ASP A 257 -3.38 1.24 5.27
C ASP A 257 -2.40 2.41 5.53
N ALA A 258 -2.92 3.52 6.06
CA ALA A 258 -2.25 4.82 6.27
C ALA A 258 -1.93 5.64 5.00
N GLU A 259 -2.00 5.06 3.81
CA GLU A 259 -1.87 5.78 2.53
C GLU A 259 -3.22 6.03 1.88
N ILE A 260 -4.10 5.03 1.93
CA ILE A 260 -5.47 5.07 1.43
C ILE A 260 -6.39 4.74 2.59
N GLY A 261 -7.50 5.46 2.69
CA GLY A 261 -8.57 5.18 3.63
C GLY A 261 -9.90 5.14 2.93
N ILE A 262 -10.81 4.29 3.40
CA ILE A 262 -12.20 4.30 2.99
C ILE A 262 -13.10 4.32 4.24
N ARG A 263 -14.16 5.13 4.20
CA ARG A 263 -15.28 5.16 5.13
C ARG A 263 -16.54 4.94 4.31
N MET A 264 -17.40 4.02 4.72
CA MET A 264 -18.67 3.77 4.04
C MET A 264 -19.78 3.48 5.03
N LYS A 265 -20.98 3.92 4.70
CA LYS A 265 -22.21 3.48 5.36
C LYS A 265 -22.59 2.10 4.83
N ILE A 266 -23.06 1.24 5.72
CA ILE A 266 -23.51 -0.12 5.38
C ILE A 266 -24.96 -0.29 5.80
N ASP A 267 -25.76 -0.84 4.90
CA ASP A 267 -27.14 -1.20 5.18
C ASP A 267 -27.23 -2.30 6.24
N GLY A 268 -27.92 -1.99 7.34
CA GLY A 268 -28.19 -2.92 8.43
C GLY A 268 -29.08 -2.33 9.50
N THR A 269 -29.51 -3.16 10.44
CA THR A 269 -30.34 -2.73 11.57
C THR A 269 -29.51 -2.62 12.83
N VAL A 270 -29.52 -1.45 13.47
CA VAL A 270 -28.91 -1.22 14.77
C VAL A 270 -29.91 -1.58 15.87
N LYS A 271 -29.62 -2.61 16.67
CA LYS A 271 -30.39 -2.96 17.87
C LYS A 271 -29.76 -2.35 19.12
N GLU A 272 -28.44 -2.41 19.23
CA GLU A 272 -27.66 -1.77 20.29
C GLU A 272 -26.42 -1.13 19.65
N ALA A 273 -26.20 0.16 19.92
CA ALA A 273 -25.09 0.95 19.39
C ALA A 273 -23.73 0.53 19.98
N GLY A 274 -22.64 0.87 19.29
CA GLY A 274 -21.28 0.65 19.77
C GLY A 274 -20.24 0.66 18.66
N SER A 275 -19.02 0.28 19.00
CA SER A 275 -17.87 0.28 18.08
C SER A 275 -16.94 -0.90 18.35
N ILE A 276 -16.33 -1.44 17.30
CA ILE A 276 -15.29 -2.48 17.43
C ILE A 276 -14.39 -2.54 16.19
N LEU A 277 -13.11 -2.86 16.39
CA LEU A 277 -12.18 -3.20 15.32
C LEU A 277 -12.11 -4.71 15.12
N VAL A 278 -12.17 -5.16 13.86
CA VAL A 278 -12.19 -6.59 13.53
C VAL A 278 -11.36 -6.85 12.28
N SER A 279 -10.65 -7.98 12.23
CA SER A 279 -9.89 -8.40 11.04
C SER A 279 -10.78 -8.46 9.79
N ALA A 280 -10.40 -7.69 8.76
CA ALA A 280 -11.12 -7.60 7.49
C ALA A 280 -11.25 -8.96 6.80
N GLU A 281 -10.12 -9.69 6.73
CA GLU A 281 -10.03 -11.00 6.10
C GLU A 281 -10.92 -12.04 6.76
N LYS A 282 -10.82 -12.18 8.10
CA LYS A 282 -11.65 -13.13 8.85
C LYS A 282 -13.13 -12.83 8.67
N LEU A 283 -13.51 -11.55 8.67
CA LEU A 283 -14.89 -11.15 8.51
C LEU A 283 -15.41 -11.47 7.10
N VAL A 284 -14.64 -11.14 6.07
CA VAL A 284 -14.97 -11.50 4.68
C VAL A 284 -15.11 -13.01 4.50
N ASP A 285 -14.17 -13.81 5.00
CA ASP A 285 -14.23 -15.28 4.89
C ASP A 285 -15.44 -15.87 5.59
N ILE A 286 -15.81 -15.28 6.74
CA ILE A 286 -17.00 -15.68 7.47
C ILE A 286 -18.26 -15.38 6.66
N VAL A 287 -18.41 -14.16 6.15
CA VAL A 287 -19.60 -13.71 5.42
C VAL A 287 -19.72 -14.43 4.07
N LYS A 288 -18.61 -14.67 3.36
CA LYS A 288 -18.58 -15.44 2.10
C LYS A 288 -19.18 -16.82 2.25
N THR A 289 -18.82 -17.51 3.35
CA THR A 289 -19.28 -18.87 3.65
C THR A 289 -20.61 -18.92 4.40
N TRP A 290 -21.25 -17.76 4.64
CA TRP A 290 -22.55 -17.68 5.29
C TRP A 290 -23.69 -18.08 4.34
N PRO A 291 -24.75 -18.77 4.79
CA PRO A 291 -25.91 -19.07 3.95
C PRO A 291 -26.58 -17.79 3.44
N ALA A 292 -26.89 -17.73 2.14
CA ALA A 292 -27.39 -16.51 1.49
C ALA A 292 -28.75 -16.02 1.99
N GLU A 293 -29.63 -16.95 2.35
CA GLU A 293 -31.01 -16.66 2.76
C GLU A 293 -31.14 -16.27 4.24
N LYS A 294 -30.05 -16.27 5.01
CA LYS A 294 -30.10 -16.02 6.46
C LYS A 294 -29.49 -14.66 6.79
N PRO A 295 -30.16 -13.84 7.63
CA PRO A 295 -29.55 -12.63 8.15
C PRO A 295 -28.34 -12.98 9.02
N ILE A 296 -27.44 -12.00 9.13
CA ILE A 296 -26.23 -12.10 9.95
C ILE A 296 -26.45 -11.22 11.17
N ASP A 297 -26.63 -11.85 12.33
CA ASP A 297 -26.60 -11.17 13.62
C ASP A 297 -25.14 -11.01 14.06
N PHE A 298 -24.77 -9.80 14.44
CA PHE A 298 -23.42 -9.42 14.85
C PHE A 298 -23.51 -8.82 16.25
N ALA A 299 -22.87 -9.46 17.24
CA ALA A 299 -22.91 -9.01 18.63
C ALA A 299 -21.51 -8.91 19.23
N THR A 300 -21.21 -7.81 19.93
CA THR A 300 -19.96 -7.69 20.70
C THR A 300 -20.14 -8.16 22.13
N THR A 301 -19.08 -8.73 22.71
CA THR A 301 -19.02 -9.11 24.12
C THR A 301 -18.13 -8.16 24.91
N THR A 302 -18.22 -8.19 26.24
CA THR A 302 -17.41 -7.35 27.14
C THR A 302 -15.92 -7.66 27.11
N ASP A 303 -15.52 -8.79 26.52
CA ASP A 303 -14.13 -9.24 26.40
C ASP A 303 -13.60 -9.00 24.98
N ASP A 304 -14.11 -7.99 24.28
CA ASP A 304 -13.75 -7.60 22.90
C ASP A 304 -13.92 -8.74 21.87
N HIS A 305 -14.81 -9.72 22.11
CA HIS A 305 -15.14 -10.72 21.09
C HIS A 305 -16.35 -10.28 20.27
N VAL A 306 -16.36 -10.72 19.03
CA VAL A 306 -17.50 -10.61 18.13
C VAL A 306 -18.09 -12.00 17.93
N GLU A 307 -19.37 -12.13 18.24
CA GLU A 307 -20.19 -13.29 17.90
C GLU A 307 -20.98 -12.98 16.62
N ILE A 308 -20.80 -13.81 15.61
CA ILE A 308 -21.51 -13.74 14.32
C ILE A 308 -22.42 -14.96 14.28
N SER A 309 -23.74 -14.73 14.21
CA SER A 309 -24.74 -15.78 14.31
C SER A 309 -25.88 -15.62 13.30
N GLY A 310 -26.65 -16.69 13.11
CA GLY A 310 -27.70 -16.75 12.08
C GLY A 310 -28.17 -18.19 11.85
N GLY A 311 -29.43 -18.47 12.19
CA GLY A 311 -29.92 -19.85 12.31
C GLY A 311 -29.09 -20.65 13.32
N ASP A 312 -28.65 -21.85 12.96
CA ASP A 312 -27.88 -22.75 13.84
C ASP A 312 -26.35 -22.51 13.80
N SER A 313 -25.89 -21.50 13.04
CA SER A 313 -24.47 -21.19 12.91
C SER A 313 -24.05 -20.08 13.88
N VAL A 314 -22.99 -20.31 14.64
CA VAL A 314 -22.36 -19.32 15.52
C VAL A 314 -20.85 -19.38 15.32
N ARG A 315 -20.22 -18.22 15.09
CA ARG A 315 -18.77 -18.06 14.97
C ARG A 315 -18.30 -16.94 15.89
N LYS A 316 -17.12 -17.10 16.47
CA LYS A 316 -16.53 -16.12 17.37
C LYS A 316 -15.16 -15.70 16.85
N ILE A 317 -14.94 -14.40 16.79
CA ILE A 317 -13.65 -13.80 16.45
C ILE A 317 -13.27 -12.77 17.49
N VAL A 318 -11.97 -12.57 17.67
CA VAL A 318 -11.44 -11.54 18.56
C VAL A 318 -11.41 -10.22 17.81
N GLY A 319 -11.95 -9.17 18.43
CA GLY A 319 -11.83 -7.79 18.00
C GLY A 319 -10.87 -7.00 18.89
N PHE A 320 -10.77 -5.70 18.61
CA PHE A 320 -9.95 -4.75 19.36
C PHE A 320 -10.77 -3.50 19.68
N PRO A 321 -10.43 -2.75 20.75
CA PRO A 321 -11.05 -1.46 21.04
C PRO A 321 -10.82 -0.43 19.93
N ASP A 322 -11.84 0.38 19.66
CA ASP A 322 -11.90 1.41 18.60
C ASP A 322 -10.80 2.49 18.67
N LYS A 323 -10.33 2.86 19.86
CA LYS A 323 -9.33 3.91 20.10
C LYS A 323 -7.98 3.73 19.40
N ALA A 324 -7.75 2.56 18.82
CA ALA A 324 -6.54 2.25 18.07
C ALA A 324 -6.64 2.59 16.57
N PHE A 325 -7.83 2.95 16.07
CA PHE A 325 -8.02 3.36 14.67
C PHE A 325 -7.66 4.84 14.46
N PRO A 326 -6.97 5.20 13.37
CA PRO A 326 -6.62 6.59 13.08
C PRO A 326 -7.86 7.44 12.82
N GLN A 327 -7.75 8.74 13.09
CA GLN A 327 -8.81 9.69 12.71
C GLN A 327 -8.93 9.74 11.19
N PHE A 328 -10.17 9.83 10.71
CA PHE A 328 -10.48 9.80 9.29
C PHE A 328 -11.04 11.18 8.87
N PRO A 329 -10.45 11.82 7.84
CA PRO A 329 -10.74 13.20 7.48
C PRO A 329 -12.19 13.40 7.01
N ILE A 330 -12.69 14.63 7.12
CA ILE A 330 -14.05 15.00 6.74
C ILE A 330 -13.98 15.80 5.44
N VAL A 331 -14.88 15.49 4.50
CA VAL A 331 -15.01 16.20 3.23
C VAL A 331 -15.34 17.68 3.47
N ASP A 332 -14.61 18.57 2.81
CA ASP A 332 -14.85 20.01 2.88
C ASP A 332 -16.28 20.35 2.40
N PRO A 333 -17.07 21.16 3.13
CA PRO A 333 -18.35 21.67 2.63
C PRO A 333 -18.27 22.36 1.26
N GLU A 334 -17.11 22.97 0.93
CA GLU A 334 -16.83 23.62 -0.36
C GLU A 334 -16.19 22.66 -1.38
N ALA A 335 -16.22 21.34 -1.13
CA ALA A 335 -15.73 20.33 -2.07
C ALA A 335 -16.34 20.49 -3.46
N PHE A 336 -15.50 20.36 -4.49
CA PHE A 336 -15.88 20.44 -5.89
C PHE A 336 -16.70 19.20 -6.30
N ALA A 337 -17.85 19.41 -6.92
CA ALA A 337 -18.66 18.33 -7.47
C ALA A 337 -18.26 18.06 -8.93
N ILE A 338 -17.91 16.82 -9.25
CA ILE A 338 -17.68 16.35 -10.62
C ILE A 338 -18.70 15.27 -10.97
N ASP A 339 -19.16 15.28 -12.21
CA ASP A 339 -19.94 14.17 -12.77
C ASP A 339 -19.11 12.87 -12.76
N GLY A 340 -19.69 11.79 -12.27
CA GLY A 340 -18.99 10.51 -12.13
C GLY A 340 -18.60 9.89 -13.48
N GLU A 341 -19.38 10.11 -14.54
CA GLU A 341 -19.04 9.69 -15.90
C GLU A 341 -17.81 10.46 -16.41
N VAL A 342 -17.75 11.77 -16.13
CA VAL A 342 -16.57 12.58 -16.47
C VAL A 342 -15.34 12.09 -15.73
N LEU A 343 -15.41 11.85 -14.41
CA LEU A 343 -14.26 11.32 -13.66
C LEU A 343 -13.82 9.96 -14.21
N ARG A 344 -14.75 9.03 -14.44
CA ARG A 344 -14.45 7.71 -15.00
C ARG A 344 -13.81 7.79 -16.38
N SER A 345 -14.32 8.65 -17.27
CA SER A 345 -13.74 8.85 -18.60
C SER A 345 -12.32 9.40 -18.52
N VAL A 346 -12.08 10.36 -17.62
CA VAL A 346 -10.75 10.94 -17.37
C VAL A 346 -9.75 9.90 -16.88
N LEU A 347 -10.13 9.08 -15.90
CA LEU A 347 -9.28 8.03 -15.36
C LEU A 347 -9.03 6.94 -16.41
N HIS A 348 -10.08 6.45 -17.08
CA HIS A 348 -9.97 5.46 -18.15
C HIS A 348 -8.97 5.90 -19.24
N LYS A 349 -9.05 7.16 -19.68
CA LYS A 349 -8.20 7.72 -20.73
C LYS A 349 -6.74 7.92 -20.34
N THR A 350 -6.36 7.79 -19.06
CA THR A 350 -5.02 8.16 -18.59
C THR A 350 -4.32 7.07 -17.77
N THR A 351 -5.05 6.28 -16.97
CA THR A 351 -4.50 5.31 -16.02
C THR A 351 -3.48 4.35 -16.64
N PHE A 352 -3.70 3.88 -17.87
CA PHE A 352 -2.84 2.90 -18.54
C PHE A 352 -1.41 3.38 -18.82
N ALA A 353 -1.20 4.70 -18.92
CA ALA A 353 0.11 5.28 -19.23
C ALA A 353 0.97 5.54 -17.99
N ALA A 354 0.44 5.33 -16.77
CA ALA A 354 1.19 5.55 -15.54
C ALA A 354 2.24 4.46 -15.32
N ALA A 355 3.40 4.83 -14.75
CA ALA A 355 4.40 3.86 -14.39
C ALA A 355 3.93 2.96 -13.23
N THR A 356 4.43 1.73 -13.18
CA THR A 356 4.19 0.80 -12.06
C THR A 356 5.52 0.52 -11.38
N ASP A 357 5.61 0.84 -10.08
CA ASP A 357 6.81 0.62 -9.25
C ASP A 357 8.11 1.22 -9.81
N ASP A 358 8.04 2.35 -10.52
CA ASP A 358 9.23 3.07 -10.99
C ASP A 358 9.95 3.77 -9.82
N VAL A 359 11.28 3.83 -9.90
CA VAL A 359 12.14 4.52 -8.91
C VAL A 359 11.85 6.02 -8.85
N ARG A 360 11.38 6.60 -9.96
CA ARG A 360 10.82 7.95 -10.05
C ARG A 360 9.37 7.88 -9.62
N TYR A 361 9.18 7.81 -8.32
CA TYR A 361 7.90 7.57 -7.69
C TYR A 361 6.79 8.57 -8.10
N PHE A 362 7.14 9.80 -8.52
CA PHE A 362 6.19 10.77 -9.10
C PHE A 362 5.54 10.33 -10.42
N LEU A 363 6.03 9.29 -11.09
CA LEU A 363 5.41 8.67 -12.27
C LEU A 363 4.44 7.53 -11.91
N ASN A 364 4.43 7.08 -10.64
CA ASN A 364 3.58 5.98 -10.18
C ASN A 364 2.15 6.45 -9.83
N GLY A 365 1.64 7.41 -10.58
CA GLY A 365 0.37 8.08 -10.31
C GLY A 365 -0.08 9.00 -11.44
N LEU A 366 -1.27 9.57 -11.28
CA LEU A 366 -1.88 10.50 -12.23
C LEU A 366 -1.67 11.93 -11.74
N TYR A 367 -1.13 12.79 -12.60
CA TYR A 367 -0.96 14.20 -12.32
C TYR A 367 -2.20 14.99 -12.75
N PHE A 368 -2.87 15.61 -11.79
CA PHE A 368 -3.99 16.53 -11.98
C PHE A 368 -3.44 17.95 -11.99
N ASN A 369 -3.15 18.48 -13.18
CA ASN A 369 -2.71 19.85 -13.35
C ASN A 369 -3.91 20.80 -13.37
N LEU A 370 -4.05 21.62 -12.32
CA LEU A 370 -5.16 22.55 -12.17
C LEU A 370 -4.83 23.86 -12.88
N LEU A 371 -5.47 24.14 -14.01
CA LEU A 371 -5.34 25.40 -14.74
C LEU A 371 -6.60 26.26 -14.52
N GLU A 372 -6.52 27.56 -14.84
CA GLU A 372 -7.63 28.49 -14.63
C GLU A 372 -8.88 28.13 -15.45
N ASP A 373 -8.70 27.57 -16.65
CA ASP A 373 -9.76 27.29 -17.62
C ASP A 373 -10.11 25.80 -17.74
N ARG A 374 -9.26 24.89 -17.23
CA ARG A 374 -9.43 23.44 -17.35
C ARG A 374 -8.56 22.68 -16.34
N THR A 375 -8.83 21.40 -16.18
CA THR A 375 -7.89 20.47 -15.53
C THR A 375 -7.28 19.55 -16.60
N GLU A 376 -5.95 19.42 -16.60
CA GLU A 376 -5.24 18.43 -17.41
C GLU A 376 -4.87 17.24 -16.52
N VAL A 377 -5.30 16.04 -16.91
CA VAL A 377 -4.92 14.80 -16.21
C VAL A 377 -3.91 14.07 -17.08
N VAL A 378 -2.76 13.77 -16.51
CA VAL A 378 -1.59 13.26 -17.24
C VAL A 378 -0.99 12.05 -16.54
N ALA A 379 -0.63 11.05 -17.34
CA ALA A 379 0.13 9.89 -16.90
C ALA A 379 1.23 9.56 -17.93
N THR A 380 2.39 9.12 -17.46
CA THR A 380 3.51 8.69 -18.31
C THR A 380 4.44 7.73 -17.58
N ASP A 381 5.01 6.79 -18.33
CA ASP A 381 6.10 5.90 -17.93
C ASP A 381 7.43 6.24 -18.64
N MET A 382 7.48 7.42 -19.28
CA MET A 382 8.54 7.93 -20.16
C MET A 382 8.64 7.27 -21.54
N ILE A 383 7.87 6.23 -21.81
CA ILE A 383 7.80 5.52 -23.10
C ILE A 383 6.49 5.85 -23.81
N GLN A 384 5.41 6.01 -23.05
CA GLN A 384 4.14 6.53 -23.48
C GLN A 384 3.65 7.65 -22.57
N LEU A 385 2.74 8.45 -23.09
CA LEU A 385 2.05 9.48 -22.33
C LEU A 385 0.59 9.48 -22.72
N ALA A 386 -0.29 9.64 -21.75
CA ALA A 386 -1.69 9.95 -21.97
C ALA A 386 -2.03 11.26 -21.27
N LEU A 387 -2.72 12.14 -21.99
CA LEU A 387 -3.26 13.40 -21.49
C LEU A 387 -4.73 13.46 -21.85
N THR A 388 -5.56 13.87 -20.90
CA THR A 388 -6.94 14.25 -21.15
C THR A 388 -7.26 15.55 -20.44
N ARG A 389 -8.37 16.18 -20.83
CA ARG A 389 -8.83 17.47 -20.31
C ARG A 389 -10.26 17.36 -19.82
N CYS A 390 -10.53 17.98 -18.69
CA CYS A 390 -11.88 18.17 -18.18
C CYS A 390 -12.07 19.61 -17.68
N GLU A 391 -13.29 19.93 -17.27
CA GLU A 391 -13.61 21.22 -16.64
C GLU A 391 -12.69 21.49 -15.43
N PRO A 392 -12.39 22.77 -15.14
CA PRO A 392 -11.45 23.13 -14.09
C PRO A 392 -11.97 22.68 -12.71
N LEU A 393 -11.24 21.78 -12.06
CA LEU A 393 -11.46 21.42 -10.67
C LEU A 393 -11.08 22.62 -9.78
N LYS A 394 -12.06 23.19 -9.09
CA LYS A 394 -11.87 24.34 -8.20
C LYS A 394 -11.79 23.86 -6.76
N LEU A 395 -10.57 23.61 -6.29
CA LEU A 395 -10.30 23.19 -4.91
C LEU A 395 -9.92 24.41 -4.05
N SER A 396 -10.29 24.39 -2.77
CA SER A 396 -10.13 25.50 -1.81
C SER A 396 -8.65 25.80 -1.47
N GLU A 397 -7.78 24.81 -1.61
CA GLU A 397 -6.33 24.91 -1.44
C GLU A 397 -5.62 24.49 -2.75
N ASP A 398 -4.69 25.34 -3.21
CA ASP A 398 -3.80 25.23 -4.38
C ASP A 398 -4.31 25.66 -5.77
N ARG A 399 -3.40 26.42 -6.43
CA ARG A 399 -3.36 26.63 -7.88
C ARG A 399 -2.38 25.69 -8.59
N ASP A 400 -1.61 24.90 -7.82
CA ASP A 400 -0.61 23.98 -8.35
C ASP A 400 -1.20 22.55 -8.33
N GLY A 401 -0.93 21.79 -9.39
CA GLY A 401 -1.46 20.44 -9.55
C GLY A 401 -0.99 19.45 -8.48
N PHE A 402 -1.58 18.26 -8.48
CA PHE A 402 -1.25 17.20 -7.51
C PHE A 402 -1.14 15.83 -8.17
N ILE A 403 -0.43 14.90 -7.54
CA ILE A 403 -0.23 13.54 -8.06
C ILE A 403 -0.96 12.53 -7.17
N VAL A 404 -1.91 11.79 -7.74
CA VAL A 404 -2.66 10.74 -7.04
C VAL A 404 -2.02 9.38 -7.31
N PRO A 405 -1.66 8.59 -6.29
CA PRO A 405 -1.07 7.26 -6.48
C PRO A 405 -1.93 6.33 -7.31
N LEU A 406 -1.30 5.52 -8.17
CA LEU A 406 -2.00 4.57 -9.05
C LEU A 406 -2.87 3.56 -8.28
N LYS A 407 -2.43 3.17 -7.08
CA LYS A 407 -3.23 2.29 -6.19
C LYS A 407 -4.54 2.97 -5.78
N ALA A 408 -4.50 4.26 -5.46
CA ALA A 408 -5.68 5.02 -5.08
C ALA A 408 -6.61 5.26 -6.28
N ILE A 409 -6.05 5.54 -7.47
CA ILE A 409 -6.83 5.65 -8.71
C ILE A 409 -7.67 4.40 -8.97
N LYS A 410 -7.07 3.21 -8.84
CA LYS A 410 -7.79 1.93 -9.02
C LYS A 410 -8.92 1.75 -7.99
N GLU A 411 -8.70 2.20 -6.76
CA GLU A 411 -9.74 2.14 -5.72
C GLU A 411 -10.85 3.17 -5.95
N ILE A 412 -10.53 4.36 -6.46
CA ILE A 412 -11.51 5.37 -6.88
C ILE A 412 -12.38 4.82 -8.02
N GLU A 413 -11.78 4.26 -9.08
CA GLU A 413 -12.51 3.66 -10.20
C GLU A 413 -13.47 2.56 -9.74
N ARG A 414 -13.01 1.69 -8.85
CA ARG A 414 -13.80 0.57 -8.31
C ARG A 414 -14.93 1.04 -7.40
N THR A 415 -14.64 1.95 -6.47
CA THR A 415 -15.61 2.41 -5.46
C THR A 415 -16.71 3.27 -6.08
N PHE A 416 -16.36 4.16 -7.02
CA PHE A 416 -17.31 5.11 -7.60
C PHE A 416 -17.77 4.74 -9.02
N ALA A 417 -17.67 3.45 -9.38
CA ALA A 417 -17.99 2.94 -10.71
C ALA A 417 -19.39 3.34 -11.21
N ASN A 418 -20.36 3.45 -10.30
CA ASN A 418 -21.76 3.79 -10.61
C ASN A 418 -22.22 5.10 -9.93
N ALA A 419 -21.31 5.88 -9.35
CA ALA A 419 -21.66 7.14 -8.72
C ALA A 419 -22.05 8.16 -9.82
N PRO A 420 -23.20 8.84 -9.70
CA PRO A 420 -23.59 9.88 -10.64
C PRO A 420 -22.79 11.18 -10.44
N GLU A 421 -22.46 11.51 -9.20
CA GLU A 421 -21.71 12.69 -8.82
C GLU A 421 -20.72 12.32 -7.72
N ILE A 422 -19.53 12.90 -7.76
CA ILE A 422 -18.45 12.67 -6.80
C ILE A 422 -17.95 14.03 -6.33
N ARG A 423 -17.83 14.21 -5.01
CA ARG A 423 -17.26 15.39 -4.38
C ARG A 423 -15.78 15.19 -4.15
N ILE A 424 -14.97 16.14 -4.60
CA ILE A 424 -13.52 16.15 -4.47
C ILE A 424 -13.12 17.28 -3.53
N SER A 425 -12.36 16.96 -2.49
CA SER A 425 -11.74 17.96 -1.60
C SER A 425 -10.28 17.65 -1.38
N ARG A 426 -9.49 18.68 -1.14
CA ARG A 426 -8.08 18.56 -0.80
C ARG A 426 -7.86 19.14 0.58
N ILE A 427 -7.11 18.42 1.40
CA ILE A 427 -6.75 18.82 2.77
C ILE A 427 -5.28 18.48 2.95
N GLU A 428 -4.43 19.49 3.08
CA GLU A 428 -2.97 19.31 3.21
C GLU A 428 -2.38 18.44 2.07
N ASP A 429 -1.80 17.30 2.42
CA ASP A 429 -1.20 16.31 1.52
C ASP A 429 -2.16 15.18 1.13
N GLN A 430 -3.47 15.36 1.33
CA GLN A 430 -4.49 14.37 1.01
C GLN A 430 -5.54 14.91 0.05
N VAL A 431 -6.07 14.01 -0.76
CA VAL A 431 -7.27 14.26 -1.57
C VAL A 431 -8.34 13.24 -1.18
N LEU A 432 -9.58 13.73 -1.08
CA LEU A 432 -10.75 12.95 -0.73
C LEU A 432 -11.73 12.95 -1.90
N PHE A 433 -12.32 11.78 -2.15
CA PHE A 433 -13.39 11.54 -3.10
C PHE A 433 -14.60 10.99 -2.33
N ALA A 434 -15.78 11.56 -2.53
CA ALA A 434 -16.96 11.14 -1.78
C ALA A 434 -18.26 11.19 -2.59
N ASP A 435 -19.15 10.25 -2.30
CA ASP A 435 -20.56 10.33 -2.64
C ASP A 435 -21.41 10.42 -1.35
N ALA A 436 -22.71 10.09 -1.41
CA ALA A 436 -23.59 10.15 -0.24
C ALA A 436 -23.28 9.11 0.85
N GLU A 437 -22.70 7.97 0.47
CA GLU A 437 -22.53 6.79 1.32
C GLU A 437 -21.08 6.48 1.61
N THR A 438 -20.16 6.85 0.72
CA THR A 438 -18.74 6.47 0.77
C THR A 438 -17.82 7.68 0.65
N THR A 439 -16.76 7.68 1.43
CA THR A 439 -15.64 8.62 1.34
C THR A 439 -14.34 7.82 1.24
N LEU A 440 -13.53 8.11 0.22
CA LEU A 440 -12.19 7.58 0.02
C LEU A 440 -11.19 8.72 0.17
N THR A 441 -10.15 8.52 0.97
CA THR A 441 -9.02 9.44 1.11
C THR A 441 -7.74 8.79 0.63
N THR A 442 -6.82 9.58 0.08
CA THR A 442 -5.48 9.12 -0.27
C THR A 442 -4.45 10.22 -0.08
N ARG A 443 -3.27 9.84 0.42
CA ARG A 443 -2.09 10.71 0.43
C ARG A 443 -1.58 10.94 -1.00
N LEU A 444 -1.21 12.19 -1.27
CA LEU A 444 -0.64 12.62 -2.53
C LEU A 444 0.84 12.20 -2.61
N ILE A 445 1.32 11.98 -3.85
CA ILE A 445 2.74 11.75 -4.08
C ILE A 445 3.48 13.10 -4.06
N ASP A 446 4.44 13.25 -3.15
CA ASP A 446 5.27 14.45 -3.05
C ASP A 446 6.36 14.50 -4.12
N GLY A 447 6.16 15.26 -5.18
CA GLY A 447 7.21 15.46 -6.18
C GLY A 447 6.80 16.40 -7.30
N LYS A 448 7.80 16.96 -7.99
CA LYS A 448 7.56 17.77 -9.18
C LYS A 448 7.33 16.86 -10.38
N TYR A 449 6.12 16.90 -10.95
CA TYR A 449 5.83 16.18 -12.19
C TYR A 449 6.63 16.78 -13.36
N PRO A 450 7.14 15.96 -14.32
CA PRO A 450 7.88 16.46 -15.46
C PRO A 450 7.09 17.46 -16.32
N GLU A 451 7.79 18.37 -17.01
CA GLU A 451 7.19 19.32 -17.96
C GLU A 451 6.72 18.58 -19.23
N TYR A 452 5.56 17.94 -19.13
CA TYR A 452 5.00 17.08 -20.19
C TYR A 452 4.63 17.85 -21.46
N ASP A 453 4.30 19.15 -21.37
CA ASP A 453 3.96 19.94 -22.54
C ASP A 453 5.12 20.03 -23.55
N ASN A 454 6.36 19.98 -23.05
CA ASN A 454 7.57 20.04 -23.87
C ASN A 454 7.80 18.77 -24.69
N VAL A 455 7.28 17.62 -24.24
CA VAL A 455 7.45 16.35 -24.97
C VAL A 455 6.38 16.12 -26.03
N ILE A 456 5.25 16.84 -25.95
CA ILE A 456 4.17 16.76 -26.94
C ILE A 456 4.58 17.52 -28.21
N PRO A 457 4.72 16.85 -29.37
CA PRO A 457 5.05 17.51 -30.62
C PRO A 457 4.02 18.60 -30.99
N LYS A 458 4.51 19.82 -31.25
CA LYS A 458 3.67 20.98 -31.65
C LYS A 458 3.54 21.16 -33.15
N SER A 459 4.34 20.44 -33.94
CA SER A 459 4.29 20.49 -35.41
C SER A 459 4.53 19.10 -36.00
N PHE A 460 3.85 18.85 -37.11
CA PHE A 460 3.77 17.55 -37.78
C PHE A 460 4.15 17.69 -39.25
N GLU A 461 4.87 16.70 -39.79
CA GLU A 461 5.13 16.60 -41.24
C GLU A 461 3.98 15.87 -41.95
N GLY A 462 3.25 15.05 -41.21
CA GLY A 462 2.11 14.31 -41.72
C GLY A 462 1.21 13.75 -40.63
N HIS A 463 0.07 13.25 -41.08
CA HIS A 463 -0.86 12.50 -40.25
C HIS A 463 -1.66 11.55 -41.14
N VAL A 464 -2.24 10.53 -40.54
CA VAL A 464 -3.14 9.60 -41.21
C VAL A 464 -4.33 9.32 -40.30
N VAL A 465 -5.52 9.23 -40.88
CA VAL A 465 -6.76 8.87 -40.18
C VAL A 465 -7.19 7.49 -40.62
N VAL A 466 -7.47 6.61 -39.66
CA VAL A 466 -7.91 5.23 -39.90
C VAL A 466 -9.01 4.82 -38.92
N PRO A 467 -9.87 3.85 -39.29
CA PRO A 467 -10.79 3.22 -38.35
C PRO A 467 -10.00 2.56 -37.21
N LYS A 468 -10.33 2.90 -35.96
CA LYS A 468 -9.69 2.39 -34.74
C LYS A 468 -9.73 0.87 -34.69
N ALA A 469 -10.89 0.27 -34.98
CA ALA A 469 -11.07 -1.17 -34.95
C ALA A 469 -10.13 -1.88 -35.94
N SER A 470 -10.01 -1.35 -37.17
CA SER A 470 -9.16 -1.94 -38.20
C SER A 470 -7.67 -1.92 -37.83
N ILE A 471 -7.14 -0.77 -37.38
CA ILE A 471 -5.73 -0.71 -36.96
C ILE A 471 -5.45 -1.57 -35.73
N MET A 472 -6.38 -1.60 -34.78
CA MET A 472 -6.24 -2.40 -33.56
C MET A 472 -6.24 -3.90 -33.85
N ASP A 473 -7.18 -4.38 -34.66
CA ASP A 473 -7.32 -5.82 -34.97
C ASP A 473 -6.17 -6.32 -35.87
N THR A 474 -5.78 -5.54 -36.87
CA THR A 474 -4.59 -5.87 -37.69
C THR A 474 -3.32 -5.90 -36.84
N THR A 475 -3.14 -4.94 -35.92
CA THR A 475 -1.99 -4.93 -35.03
C THR A 475 -1.98 -6.18 -34.13
N ARG A 476 -3.14 -6.61 -33.61
CA ARG A 476 -3.27 -7.84 -32.81
C ARG A 476 -2.94 -9.09 -33.63
N ASP A 477 -3.46 -9.21 -34.86
CA ASP A 477 -3.20 -10.37 -35.73
C ASP A 477 -1.70 -10.48 -36.05
N ILE A 478 -1.08 -9.37 -36.49
CA ILE A 478 0.35 -9.33 -36.81
C ILE A 478 1.18 -9.67 -35.56
N PHE A 479 0.87 -9.08 -34.41
CA PHE A 479 1.59 -9.37 -33.17
C PHE A 479 1.48 -10.85 -32.78
N ALA A 480 0.29 -11.44 -32.85
CA ALA A 480 0.06 -12.82 -32.49
C ALA A 480 0.76 -13.82 -33.44
N ARG A 481 0.77 -13.53 -34.75
CA ARG A 481 1.35 -14.42 -35.76
C ARG A 481 2.85 -14.26 -35.92
N ALA A 482 3.38 -13.05 -35.75
CA ALA A 482 4.80 -12.79 -35.87
C ALA A 482 5.58 -13.01 -34.57
N ASN A 483 4.93 -12.80 -33.42
CA ASN A 483 5.55 -12.80 -32.09
C ASN A 483 6.88 -12.02 -32.06
N PRO A 484 6.87 -10.73 -32.44
CA PRO A 484 8.10 -9.97 -32.65
C PRO A 484 8.86 -9.72 -31.34
N GLU A 485 10.18 -9.74 -31.42
CA GLU A 485 11.05 -9.40 -30.28
C GLU A 485 10.72 -7.99 -29.74
N ALA A 486 10.60 -7.89 -28.41
CA ALA A 486 10.21 -6.67 -27.69
C ALA A 486 8.91 -6.03 -28.20
N GLY A 487 8.05 -6.79 -28.89
CA GLY A 487 6.81 -6.31 -29.47
C GLY A 487 6.96 -5.32 -30.63
N LYS A 488 8.14 -5.25 -31.25
CA LYS A 488 8.46 -4.27 -32.29
C LYS A 488 7.73 -4.56 -33.60
N ILE A 489 6.95 -3.60 -34.09
CA ILE A 489 6.31 -3.59 -35.41
C ILE A 489 6.73 -2.36 -36.21
N CYS A 490 6.62 -2.42 -37.53
CA CYS A 490 6.89 -1.32 -38.45
C CYS A 490 5.56 -0.77 -39.00
N LEU A 491 5.38 0.53 -38.90
CA LEU A 491 4.30 1.30 -39.53
C LEU A 491 4.86 2.08 -40.71
N GLU A 492 4.48 1.70 -41.92
CA GLU A 492 4.73 2.45 -43.15
C GLU A 492 3.47 3.24 -43.51
N ILE A 493 3.50 4.53 -43.21
CA ILE A 493 2.37 5.45 -43.36
C ILE A 493 2.56 6.29 -44.61
N ASN A 494 1.50 6.43 -45.41
CA ASN A 494 1.41 7.40 -46.50
C ASN A 494 -0.03 8.00 -46.56
N PRO A 495 -0.32 8.95 -47.45
CA PRO A 495 -1.64 9.61 -47.48
C PRO A 495 -2.83 8.69 -47.78
N GLN A 496 -2.60 7.52 -48.39
CA GLN A 496 -3.65 6.60 -48.83
C GLN A 496 -3.79 5.36 -47.96
N GLN A 497 -2.74 4.96 -47.23
CA GLN A 497 -2.72 3.69 -46.50
C GLN A 497 -1.67 3.66 -45.38
N ILE A 498 -1.89 2.74 -44.43
CA ILE A 498 -0.91 2.30 -43.44
C ILE A 498 -0.60 0.84 -43.71
N ARG A 499 0.68 0.52 -43.94
CA ARG A 499 1.17 -0.86 -43.96
C ARG A 499 1.78 -1.17 -42.59
N ILE A 500 1.27 -2.21 -41.95
CA ILE A 500 1.77 -2.71 -40.67
C ILE A 500 2.54 -3.99 -40.95
N SER A 501 3.75 -4.11 -40.43
CA SER A 501 4.56 -5.32 -40.61
C SER A 501 5.40 -5.70 -39.40
N ALA A 502 5.77 -6.98 -39.34
CA ALA A 502 6.62 -7.56 -38.32
C ALA A 502 7.47 -8.68 -38.90
N LYS A 503 8.72 -8.79 -38.44
CA LYS A 503 9.60 -9.91 -38.80
C LYS A 503 9.21 -11.16 -38.02
N THR A 504 9.11 -12.29 -38.71
CA THR A 504 8.94 -13.63 -38.12
C THR A 504 10.25 -14.41 -38.01
N SER A 505 11.22 -14.07 -38.86
CA SER A 505 12.58 -14.63 -38.89
C SER A 505 13.53 -13.54 -39.44
N GLU A 506 14.82 -13.83 -39.60
CA GLU A 506 15.75 -12.86 -40.21
C GLU A 506 15.36 -12.47 -41.64
N THR A 507 14.64 -13.36 -42.35
CA THR A 507 14.31 -13.19 -43.78
C THR A 507 12.81 -13.05 -44.06
N ASP A 508 11.94 -13.45 -43.13
CA ASP A 508 10.49 -13.49 -43.36
C ASP A 508 9.78 -12.34 -42.62
N GLU A 509 8.83 -11.73 -43.32
CA GLU A 509 8.01 -10.63 -42.83
C GLU A 509 6.53 -10.91 -43.08
N ILE A 510 5.71 -10.76 -42.04
CA ILE A 510 4.25 -10.71 -42.16
C ILE A 510 3.85 -9.24 -42.21
N HIS A 511 2.91 -8.93 -43.10
CA HIS A 511 2.39 -7.58 -43.24
C HIS A 511 0.93 -7.58 -43.65
N GLU A 512 0.25 -6.49 -43.32
CA GLU A 512 -1.09 -6.18 -43.79
C GLU A 512 -1.16 -4.68 -44.13
N THR A 513 -2.11 -4.27 -44.96
CA THR A 513 -2.26 -2.88 -45.38
C THR A 513 -3.70 -2.42 -45.20
N LEU A 514 -3.85 -1.28 -44.54
CA LEU A 514 -5.11 -0.64 -44.20
C LEU A 514 -5.27 0.62 -45.05
N ALA A 515 -6.44 0.82 -45.64
CA ALA A 515 -6.76 2.06 -46.31
C ALA A 515 -6.92 3.20 -45.28
N ALA A 516 -6.35 4.36 -45.59
CA ALA A 516 -6.56 5.59 -44.83
C ALA A 516 -7.87 6.27 -45.25
N GLU A 517 -8.60 6.83 -44.29
CA GLU A 517 -9.76 7.68 -44.55
C GLU A 517 -9.30 9.05 -45.08
N SER A 518 -8.16 9.53 -44.57
CA SER A 518 -7.45 10.71 -45.06
C SER A 518 -6.00 10.68 -44.56
N GLY A 519 -5.11 11.41 -45.21
CA GLY A 519 -3.73 11.53 -44.74
C GLY A 519 -2.88 12.51 -45.52
N THR A 520 -1.73 12.84 -44.95
CA THR A 520 -0.70 13.71 -45.51
C THR A 520 0.68 13.25 -45.05
N GLY A 521 1.70 13.51 -45.88
CA GLY A 521 3.06 13.08 -45.59
C GLY A 521 3.25 11.56 -45.64
N SER A 522 4.47 11.11 -45.42
CA SER A 522 4.80 9.69 -45.36
C SER A 522 5.95 9.45 -44.40
N VAL A 523 5.92 8.34 -43.68
CA VAL A 523 6.95 7.99 -42.71
C VAL A 523 7.01 6.47 -42.53
N ARG A 524 8.18 5.98 -42.11
CA ARG A 524 8.39 4.59 -41.69
C ARG A 524 8.85 4.62 -40.24
N ILE A 525 8.06 4.04 -39.33
CA ILE A 525 8.25 4.15 -37.87
C ILE A 525 8.22 2.77 -37.23
N GLY A 526 9.16 2.50 -36.32
CA GLY A 526 9.07 1.36 -35.41
C GLY A 526 8.28 1.72 -34.15
N ILE A 527 7.40 0.84 -33.70
CA ILE A 527 6.60 1.06 -32.48
C ILE A 527 6.35 -0.27 -31.76
N ASN A 528 6.04 -0.22 -30.46
CA ASN A 528 5.61 -1.38 -29.72
C ASN A 528 4.12 -1.66 -30.00
N ALA A 529 3.81 -2.87 -30.50
CA ALA A 529 2.45 -3.27 -30.85
C ALA A 529 1.50 -3.33 -29.64
N GLN A 530 1.97 -3.81 -28.49
CA GLN A 530 1.15 -3.92 -27.28
C GLN A 530 0.74 -2.54 -26.78
N MET A 531 1.67 -1.58 -26.77
CA MET A 531 1.39 -0.18 -26.39
C MET A 531 0.43 0.49 -27.37
N LEU A 532 0.56 0.23 -28.68
CA LEU A 532 -0.39 0.72 -29.67
C LEU A 532 -1.79 0.14 -29.43
N ILE A 533 -1.91 -1.17 -29.20
CA ILE A 533 -3.18 -1.84 -28.90
C ILE A 533 -3.81 -1.28 -27.61
N GLU A 534 -3.01 -1.13 -26.56
CA GLU A 534 -3.45 -0.59 -25.28
C GLU A 534 -3.93 0.86 -25.42
N THR A 535 -3.16 1.71 -26.10
CA THR A 535 -3.56 3.10 -26.40
C THR A 535 -4.89 3.15 -27.15
N LEU A 536 -5.05 2.32 -28.19
CA LEU A 536 -6.29 2.28 -28.98
C LEU A 536 -7.48 1.78 -28.16
N SER A 537 -7.29 0.89 -27.18
CA SER A 537 -8.37 0.39 -26.32
C SER A 537 -8.95 1.44 -25.36
N HIS A 538 -8.21 2.52 -25.10
CA HIS A 538 -8.63 3.63 -24.23
C HIS A 538 -9.18 4.84 -25.03
N ILE A 539 -9.28 4.70 -26.36
CA ILE A 539 -9.92 5.68 -27.23
C ILE A 539 -11.33 5.21 -27.56
N GLU A 540 -12.33 6.06 -27.32
CA GLU A 540 -13.75 5.71 -27.48
C GLU A 540 -14.25 5.93 -28.93
N THR A 541 -13.67 6.86 -29.68
CA THR A 541 -14.11 7.22 -31.04
C THR A 541 -13.91 6.09 -32.07
N GLU A 542 -14.66 6.13 -33.17
CA GLU A 542 -14.58 5.11 -34.24
C GLU A 542 -13.30 5.22 -35.08
N SER A 543 -12.80 6.44 -35.27
CA SER A 543 -11.57 6.73 -36.02
C SER A 543 -10.53 7.42 -35.14
N VAL A 544 -9.26 7.22 -35.50
CA VAL A 544 -8.10 7.82 -34.82
C VAL A 544 -7.17 8.47 -35.83
N SER A 545 -6.54 9.57 -35.43
CA SER A 545 -5.43 10.20 -36.16
C SER A 545 -4.10 9.75 -35.56
N LEU A 546 -3.18 9.30 -36.42
CA LEU A 546 -1.78 9.09 -36.08
C LEU A 546 -0.97 10.21 -36.76
N ALA A 547 -0.51 11.17 -35.97
CA ALA A 547 0.28 12.30 -36.44
C ALA A 547 1.77 12.11 -36.10
N PHE A 548 2.63 12.50 -37.02
CA PHE A 548 4.07 12.27 -36.93
C PHE A 548 4.87 13.48 -37.43
N ARG A 549 6.06 13.67 -36.86
CA ARG A 549 7.05 14.61 -37.40
C ARG A 549 8.11 13.86 -38.20
N ASN A 550 8.77 12.87 -37.63
CA ASN A 550 9.72 12.01 -38.34
C ASN A 550 9.81 10.62 -37.66
N ALA A 551 10.70 9.76 -38.15
CA ALA A 551 10.85 8.40 -37.67
C ALA A 551 11.37 8.24 -36.21
N MET A 552 11.92 9.31 -35.64
CA MET A 552 12.56 9.32 -34.30
C MET A 552 11.75 10.08 -33.25
N THR A 553 10.68 10.78 -33.66
CA THR A 553 9.81 11.53 -32.76
C THR A 553 8.60 10.70 -32.38
N PRO A 554 8.09 10.81 -31.13
CA PRO A 554 6.88 10.11 -30.72
C PRO A 554 5.72 10.31 -31.68
N VAL A 555 4.97 9.24 -31.93
CA VAL A 555 3.71 9.28 -32.67
C VAL A 555 2.64 9.84 -31.75
N VAL A 556 1.89 10.82 -32.25
CA VAL A 556 0.76 11.41 -31.52
C VAL A 556 -0.52 10.74 -32.01
N VAL A 557 -1.18 10.01 -31.11
CA VAL A 557 -2.46 9.36 -31.37
C VAL A 557 -3.58 10.22 -30.79
N LYS A 558 -4.58 10.57 -31.61
CA LYS A 558 -5.72 11.39 -31.20
C LYS A 558 -7.04 10.77 -31.65
N PRO A 559 -8.09 10.77 -30.81
CA PRO A 559 -9.45 10.47 -31.28
C PRO A 559 -9.90 11.49 -32.32
N ILE A 560 -10.70 11.04 -33.31
CA ILE A 560 -11.38 11.93 -34.23
C ILE A 560 -12.76 12.31 -33.67
N GLY A 561 -13.04 13.61 -33.59
CA GLY A 561 -14.31 14.12 -33.09
C GLY A 561 -14.36 14.34 -31.58
N GLU A 562 -13.24 14.12 -30.88
CA GLU A 562 -13.07 14.43 -29.47
C GLU A 562 -11.81 15.28 -29.29
N ASP A 563 -11.97 16.46 -28.67
CA ASP A 563 -10.85 17.35 -28.35
C ASP A 563 -10.32 17.09 -26.95
N GLY A 564 -9.03 17.33 -26.75
CA GLY A 564 -8.43 17.35 -25.41
C GLY A 564 -7.89 16.01 -24.91
N HIS A 565 -8.12 14.90 -25.61
CA HIS A 565 -7.44 13.63 -25.36
C HIS A 565 -6.28 13.42 -26.35
N ILE A 566 -5.08 13.15 -25.83
CA ILE A 566 -3.85 12.97 -26.60
C ILE A 566 -3.05 11.82 -25.99
N CYS A 567 -2.62 10.89 -26.84
CA CYS A 567 -1.65 9.86 -26.46
C CYS A 567 -0.36 10.03 -27.25
N LEU A 568 0.78 9.79 -26.61
CA LEU A 568 2.10 9.75 -27.23
C LEU A 568 2.66 8.34 -27.13
N LEU A 569 3.25 7.86 -28.21
CA LEU A 569 3.97 6.60 -28.24
C LEU A 569 5.39 6.82 -28.76
N CYS A 570 6.39 6.53 -27.94
CA CYS A 570 7.79 6.61 -28.35
C CYS A 570 8.09 5.62 -29.48
N THR A 571 8.95 6.04 -30.40
CA THR A 571 9.37 5.24 -31.55
C THR A 571 10.52 4.32 -31.18
N MET A 572 10.50 3.11 -31.73
CA MET A 572 11.59 2.15 -31.66
C MET A 572 12.48 2.28 -32.90
N LEU A 573 13.79 2.10 -32.71
CA LEU A 573 14.71 2.00 -33.83
C LEU A 573 14.36 0.78 -34.69
N LEU A 574 14.15 1.02 -35.98
CA LEU A 574 14.03 -0.04 -36.96
C LEU A 574 15.43 -0.54 -37.31
N ASP A 575 15.57 -1.87 -37.46
CA ASP A 575 16.83 -2.44 -37.92
C ASP A 575 17.04 -2.00 -39.38
N SER A 576 18.23 -1.49 -39.67
CA SER A 576 18.65 -0.98 -40.98
C SER A 576 18.58 -2.04 -42.08
#